data_AF-A0A8T1WGR7-F1
#
_entry.id   AF-A0A8T1WGR7-F1
#
_cell.length_a   1.000
_cell.length_b   1.000
_cell.length_c   1.000
_cell.angle_alpha   90.00
_cell.angle_beta   90.00
_cell.angle_gamma   90.00
#
_symmetry.space_group_name_H-M   'P 1'
#
loop_
_entity.id
_entity.type
_entity.pdbx_description
1 polymer ?
#
loop_
_entity_poly.entity_id
_entity_poly.type
_entity_poly.pdbx_seq_one_letter_code
_entity_poly.pdbx_strand_id
1 'polypeptide(L)'
;MALTTCASKASVLLLITVLPTLWRVTVATATTYPLGPNHFLGTCLDSAWVKKMEAERGVSSSDRDSSGRLIHPFLQAALKYPRYRVDDPRTSSGIAYTDSCVPEGQVFYGAEQDADGTTRGEVNGTLVLDWCDWESHGVATLVLAIMAQEVVGLAVEIAFRAATRCQST
;
A
#
# COMPACT_ATOMS: atom_id res chain seq x y z
N MET A 1 -26.93 11.00 -10.33
CA MET A 1 -25.48 10.78 -10.54
C MET A 1 -25.29 10.44 -12.00
N ALA A 2 -24.86 11.43 -12.78
CA ALA A 2 -24.83 11.37 -14.24
C ALA A 2 -23.47 10.87 -14.72
N LEU A 3 -23.50 9.85 -15.60
CA LEU A 3 -22.46 9.62 -16.60
C LEU A 3 -22.75 10.52 -17.81
N THR A 4 -21.77 11.30 -18.23
CA THR A 4 -21.74 12.04 -19.52
C THR A 4 -20.28 12.10 -19.97
N THR A 5 -19.83 11.24 -20.90
CA THR A 5 -19.80 11.34 -22.38
C THR A 5 -18.66 12.17 -22.98
N CYS A 6 -17.89 11.56 -23.88
CA CYS A 6 -17.31 12.18 -25.08
C CYS A 6 -17.30 11.10 -26.18
N ALA A 7 -18.34 11.00 -27.00
CA ALA A 7 -18.59 11.68 -28.28
C ALA A 7 -18.13 10.85 -29.49
N SER A 8 -19.13 10.34 -30.23
CA SER A 8 -19.03 9.59 -31.49
C SER A 8 -19.62 10.44 -32.62
N LYS A 9 -18.96 10.50 -33.78
CA LYS A 9 -19.53 10.67 -35.14
C LYS A 9 -18.58 9.97 -36.14
N ALA A 10 -18.99 8.85 -36.74
CA ALA A 10 -19.55 8.70 -38.12
C ALA A 10 -18.51 9.03 -39.23
N SER A 11 -18.27 8.27 -40.31
CA SER A 11 -18.96 7.16 -41.00
C SER A 11 -18.00 6.57 -42.07
N VAL A 12 -18.41 5.44 -42.68
CA VAL A 12 -18.10 4.91 -44.04
C VAL A 12 -17.10 3.73 -44.15
N LEU A 13 -17.73 2.56 -44.34
CA LEU A 13 -17.37 1.36 -45.13
C LEU A 13 -16.03 1.36 -45.92
N LEU A 14 -15.17 0.34 -45.71
CA LEU A 14 -14.73 -0.61 -46.76
C LEU A 14 -13.79 -1.74 -46.22
N LEU A 15 -14.11 -2.98 -46.61
CA LEU A 15 -13.22 -4.10 -46.99
C LEU A 15 -12.18 -4.72 -46.00
N ILE A 16 -12.54 -5.93 -45.53
CA ILE A 16 -11.76 -7.18 -45.38
C ILE A 16 -10.22 -7.05 -45.30
N THR A 17 -9.65 -7.34 -44.13
CA THR A 17 -8.52 -8.29 -44.01
C THR A 17 -8.55 -8.98 -42.65
N VAL A 18 -8.40 -10.31 -42.66
CA VAL A 18 -8.24 -11.15 -41.48
C VAL A 18 -6.90 -10.79 -40.84
N LEU A 19 -6.91 -9.95 -39.80
CA LEU A 19 -5.76 -9.75 -38.93
C LEU A 19 -5.76 -10.88 -37.88
N PRO A 20 -4.69 -11.67 -37.75
CA PRO A 20 -4.57 -12.57 -36.62
C PRO A 20 -4.55 -11.68 -35.38
N THR A 21 -5.54 -11.89 -34.50
CA THR A 21 -5.54 -11.34 -33.16
C THR A 21 -4.27 -11.81 -32.47
N LEU A 22 -3.22 -10.99 -32.50
CA LEU A 22 -2.15 -10.99 -31.52
C LEU A 22 -2.81 -10.64 -30.18
N TRP A 23 -3.41 -11.65 -29.57
CA TRP A 23 -3.65 -11.68 -28.15
C TRP A 23 -2.24 -11.56 -27.54
N ARG A 24 -1.85 -10.34 -27.16
CA ARG A 24 -0.76 -10.17 -26.21
C ARG A 24 -1.24 -10.86 -24.95
N VAL A 25 -0.87 -12.13 -24.80
CA VAL A 25 -0.87 -12.76 -23.50
C VAL A 25 0.21 -12.01 -22.75
N THR A 26 -0.20 -11.02 -21.96
CA THR A 26 0.65 -10.50 -20.90
C THR A 26 0.88 -11.69 -19.99
N VAL A 27 1.99 -12.39 -20.20
CA VAL A 27 2.48 -13.38 -19.26
C VAL A 27 2.76 -12.58 -18.00
N ALA A 28 1.87 -12.67 -17.02
CA ALA A 28 2.19 -12.23 -15.68
C ALA A 28 3.41 -13.06 -15.27
N THR A 29 4.57 -12.42 -15.20
CA THR A 29 5.74 -13.02 -14.58
C THR A 29 5.33 -13.32 -13.15
N ALA A 30 5.28 -14.61 -12.80
CA ALA A 30 5.03 -15.01 -11.42
C ALA A 30 6.13 -14.39 -10.56
N THR A 31 5.76 -13.51 -9.65
CA THR A 31 6.68 -12.93 -8.68
C THR A 31 7.20 -14.04 -7.77
N THR A 32 8.43 -13.94 -7.27
CA THR A 32 8.97 -14.95 -6.34
C THR A 32 8.19 -14.96 -5.03
N TYR A 33 7.79 -13.78 -4.56
CA TYR A 33 6.90 -13.59 -3.42
C TYR A 33 5.66 -12.81 -3.87
N PRO A 34 4.46 -13.15 -3.38
CA PRO A 34 3.24 -12.41 -3.69
C PRO A 34 3.35 -10.97 -3.17
N LEU A 35 2.82 -10.01 -3.93
CA LEU A 35 2.78 -8.62 -3.52
C LEU A 35 1.65 -8.39 -2.51
N GLY A 36 2.02 -7.86 -1.34
CA GLY A 36 1.07 -7.48 -0.30
C GLY A 36 0.50 -6.10 -0.52
N PRO A 37 -0.61 -5.71 0.13
CA PRO A 37 -1.21 -4.38 -0.04
C PRO A 37 -0.30 -3.25 0.46
N ASN A 38 0.75 -3.57 1.22
CA ASN A 38 1.75 -2.60 1.66
C ASN A 38 2.54 -1.99 0.50
N HIS A 39 2.49 -2.55 -0.72
CA HIS A 39 3.04 -1.90 -1.92
C HIS A 39 2.37 -0.57 -2.28
N PHE A 40 1.17 -0.29 -1.75
CA PHE A 40 0.49 1.00 -1.91
C PHE A 40 0.94 2.05 -0.87
N LEU A 41 1.66 1.67 0.19
CA LEU A 41 2.11 2.60 1.20
C LEU A 41 3.14 3.58 0.61
N GLY A 42 3.04 4.84 1.02
CA GLY A 42 3.80 5.96 0.45
C GLY A 42 3.14 6.58 -0.78
N THR A 43 2.00 6.06 -1.24
CA THR A 43 1.25 6.61 -2.38
C THR A 43 -0.12 7.19 -1.99
N CYS A 44 -0.56 7.00 -0.74
CA CYS A 44 -1.93 7.35 -0.33
C CYS A 44 -2.09 8.84 0.00
N LEU A 45 -1.19 9.40 0.82
CA LEU A 45 -1.21 10.79 1.25
C LEU A 45 -0.29 11.63 0.36
N ASP A 46 -0.59 11.77 -0.93
CA ASP A 46 0.28 12.51 -1.84
C ASP A 46 0.10 14.04 -1.78
N SER A 47 0.90 14.77 -2.56
CA SER A 47 0.79 16.24 -2.62
C SER A 47 -0.55 16.74 -3.21
N ALA A 48 -1.22 15.92 -4.03
CA ALA A 48 -2.52 16.27 -4.58
C ALA A 48 -3.63 16.13 -3.52
N TRP A 49 -3.53 15.10 -2.67
CA TRP A 49 -4.37 14.90 -1.51
C TRP A 49 -4.24 16.08 -0.54
N VAL A 50 -3.02 16.54 -0.22
CA VAL A 50 -2.81 17.72 0.63
C VAL A 50 -3.53 18.95 0.07
N LYS A 51 -3.30 19.29 -1.20
CA LYS A 51 -3.94 20.45 -1.86
C LYS A 51 -5.46 20.36 -1.84
N LYS A 52 -6.01 19.16 -2.07
CA LYS A 52 -7.44 18.93 -2.00
C LYS A 52 -7.97 19.18 -0.59
N MET A 53 -7.29 18.67 0.43
CA MET A 53 -7.69 18.81 1.82
C MET A 53 -7.59 20.27 2.31
N GLU A 54 -6.57 21.02 1.89
CA GLU A 54 -6.47 22.46 2.13
C GLU A 54 -7.69 23.21 1.59
N ALA A 55 -8.08 22.91 0.33
CA ALA A 55 -9.23 23.53 -0.32
C ALA A 55 -10.56 23.16 0.35
N GLU A 56 -10.78 21.88 0.67
CA GLU A 56 -12.02 21.39 1.28
C GLU A 56 -12.23 21.89 2.72
N ARG A 57 -11.13 22.09 3.45
CA ARG A 57 -11.18 22.47 4.88
C ARG A 57 -10.92 23.95 5.13
N GLY A 58 -10.48 24.70 4.12
CA GLY A 58 -10.16 26.12 4.26
C GLY A 58 -8.98 26.37 5.21
N VAL A 59 -7.97 25.49 5.18
CA VAL A 59 -6.75 25.55 6.01
C VAL A 59 -5.52 25.44 5.11
N SER A 60 -4.34 25.85 5.58
CA SER A 60 -3.09 25.58 4.86
C SER A 60 -2.14 24.69 5.66
N SER A 61 -1.51 23.75 4.97
CA SER A 61 -0.42 22.91 5.49
C SER A 61 0.80 23.72 5.92
N SER A 62 0.91 24.96 5.43
CA SER A 62 2.01 25.87 5.70
C SER A 62 1.73 26.86 6.84
N ASP A 63 0.52 26.85 7.41
CA ASP A 63 0.12 27.80 8.45
C ASP A 63 0.95 27.62 9.72
N ARG A 64 1.36 28.75 10.31
CA ARG A 64 2.22 28.78 11.50
C ARG A 64 1.60 29.59 12.63
N ASP A 65 1.80 29.12 13.86
CA ASP A 65 1.45 29.88 15.05
C ASP A 65 2.45 31.02 15.33
N SER A 66 2.19 31.82 16.37
CA SER A 66 3.07 32.92 16.77
C SER A 66 4.49 32.47 17.19
N SER A 67 4.68 31.17 17.46
CA SER A 67 5.97 30.56 17.77
C SER A 67 6.65 29.94 16.54
N GLY A 68 6.06 30.06 15.34
CA GLY A 68 6.57 29.52 14.08
C GLY A 68 6.30 28.02 13.87
N ARG A 69 5.53 27.38 14.75
CA ARG A 69 5.19 25.95 14.66
C ARG A 69 4.04 25.75 13.68
N LEU A 70 4.04 24.62 12.96
CA LEU A 70 2.94 24.29 12.05
C LEU A 70 1.63 24.11 12.84
N ILE A 71 0.57 24.76 12.39
CA ILE A 71 -0.78 24.62 12.97
C ILE A 71 -1.39 23.26 12.57
N HIS A 72 -1.09 22.79 11.35
CA HIS A 72 -1.58 21.52 10.80
C HIS A 72 -0.42 20.56 10.50
N PRO A 73 0.33 20.09 11.52
CA PRO A 73 1.57 19.34 11.31
C PRO A 73 1.38 17.99 10.61
N PHE A 74 0.15 17.46 10.58
CA PHE A 74 -0.19 16.20 9.91
C PHE A 74 -0.84 16.38 8.53
N LEU A 75 -1.14 17.62 8.13
CA LEU A 75 -1.61 17.91 6.77
C LEU A 75 -0.40 18.03 5.84
N GLN A 76 0.25 16.91 5.58
CA GLN A 76 1.45 16.84 4.76
C GLN A 76 1.39 15.60 3.88
N ALA A 77 2.22 15.60 2.84
CA ALA A 77 2.39 14.40 2.04
C ALA A 77 3.08 13.31 2.86
N ALA A 78 2.91 12.06 2.43
CA ALA A 78 3.49 10.87 3.04
C ALA A 78 4.99 11.06 3.29
N LEU A 79 5.43 10.62 4.47
CA LEU A 79 6.84 10.60 4.80
C LEU A 79 7.60 9.68 3.82
N LYS A 80 8.64 10.23 3.20
CA LYS A 80 9.46 9.49 2.23
C LYS A 80 10.37 8.45 2.88
N TYR A 81 10.78 8.68 4.13
CA TYR A 81 11.72 7.83 4.85
C TYR A 81 11.19 7.51 6.24
N PRO A 82 11.38 6.28 6.73
CA PRO A 82 11.11 5.94 8.12
C PRO A 82 11.90 6.85 9.08
N ARG A 83 11.24 7.25 10.15
CA ARG A 83 11.79 8.05 11.27
C ARG A 83 12.07 7.20 12.50
N TYR A 84 11.31 6.11 12.65
CA TYR A 84 11.35 5.24 13.81
C TYR A 84 11.61 3.81 13.39
N ARG A 85 12.21 3.05 14.30
CA ARG A 85 12.42 1.61 14.18
C ARG A 85 11.82 0.92 15.39
N VAL A 86 11.23 -0.25 15.17
CA VAL A 86 10.73 -1.11 16.25
C VAL A 86 11.86 -2.05 16.67
N ASP A 87 12.32 -1.93 17.91
CA ASP A 87 13.30 -2.86 18.47
C ASP A 87 12.58 -4.06 19.09
N ASP A 88 12.33 -5.09 18.27
CA ASP A 88 11.73 -6.35 18.72
C ASP A 88 12.73 -7.51 18.53
N PRO A 89 13.23 -8.12 19.62
CA PRO A 89 14.15 -9.25 19.54
C PRO A 89 13.64 -10.42 18.69
N ARG A 90 12.32 -10.59 18.57
CA ARG A 90 11.68 -11.68 17.80
C ARG A 90 11.82 -11.48 16.28
N THR A 91 11.83 -10.23 15.82
CA THR A 91 11.93 -9.88 14.40
C THR A 91 13.31 -9.28 14.04
N SER A 92 14.18 -9.09 15.03
CA SER A 92 15.55 -8.57 14.83
C SER A 92 16.46 -9.51 14.01
N SER A 93 16.10 -10.80 13.92
CA SER A 93 16.83 -11.79 13.14
C SER A 93 16.43 -11.73 11.66
N GLY A 94 17.42 -11.66 10.76
CA GLY A 94 17.19 -11.73 9.31
C GLY A 94 16.61 -13.07 8.82
N ILE A 95 16.42 -14.04 9.70
CA ILE A 95 15.78 -15.34 9.42
C ILE A 95 14.45 -15.54 10.17
N ALA A 96 13.88 -14.50 10.79
CA ALA A 96 12.65 -14.63 11.57
C ALA A 96 11.44 -15.15 10.74
N TYR A 97 11.38 -14.78 9.46
CA TYR A 97 10.31 -15.18 8.53
C TYR A 97 10.84 -15.83 7.25
N THR A 98 11.66 -16.88 7.37
CA THR A 98 11.99 -17.73 6.22
C THR A 98 10.81 -18.58 5.79
N ASP A 99 10.88 -19.17 4.59
CA ASP A 99 9.84 -20.08 4.06
C ASP A 99 9.54 -21.26 5.01
N SER A 100 10.56 -21.75 5.74
CA SER A 100 10.38 -22.82 6.73
C SER A 100 9.68 -22.37 8.01
N CYS A 101 9.63 -21.06 8.29
CA CYS A 101 9.06 -20.50 9.51
C CYS A 101 7.63 -19.97 9.32
N VAL A 102 7.22 -19.68 8.08
CA VAL A 102 5.86 -19.25 7.77
C VAL A 102 4.96 -20.47 7.55
N PRO A 103 3.93 -20.69 8.38
CA PRO A 103 3.05 -21.84 8.22
C PRO A 103 2.24 -21.79 6.93
N GLU A 104 1.89 -22.97 6.41
CA GLU A 104 1.06 -23.09 5.22
C GLU A 104 -0.29 -22.35 5.38
N GLY A 105 -0.66 -21.57 4.35
CA GLY A 105 -1.85 -20.73 4.36
C GLY A 105 -1.69 -19.39 5.09
N GLN A 106 -0.45 -19.03 5.45
CA GLN A 106 -0.08 -17.67 5.85
C GLN A 106 0.83 -17.06 4.79
N VAL A 107 0.72 -15.75 4.64
CA VAL A 107 1.56 -14.98 3.72
C VAL A 107 2.16 -13.83 4.50
N PHE A 108 3.42 -13.56 4.26
CA PHE A 108 4.12 -12.47 4.91
C PHE A 108 4.59 -11.47 3.86
N TYR A 109 4.23 -10.21 4.08
CA TYR A 109 4.57 -9.10 3.21
C TYR A 109 5.50 -8.15 3.99
N GLY A 110 6.80 -8.28 3.76
CA GLY A 110 7.81 -7.45 4.42
C GLY A 110 7.74 -6.00 3.96
N ALA A 111 8.29 -5.10 4.78
CA ALA A 111 8.35 -3.69 4.44
C ALA A 111 9.24 -3.45 3.21
N GLU A 112 8.93 -2.41 2.42
CA GLU A 112 9.73 -2.02 1.25
C GLU A 112 9.96 -3.18 0.24
N GLN A 113 9.02 -4.13 0.17
CA GLN A 113 9.02 -5.17 -0.87
C GLN A 113 9.10 -4.51 -2.25
N ASP A 114 9.99 -5.04 -3.11
CA ASP A 114 10.16 -4.56 -4.47
C ASP A 114 8.90 -4.81 -5.31
N ALA A 115 8.65 -3.93 -6.27
CA ALA A 115 7.45 -4.00 -7.12
C ALA A 115 7.39 -5.27 -7.99
N ASP A 116 8.54 -5.92 -8.23
CA ASP A 116 8.64 -7.16 -8.98
C ASP A 116 8.49 -8.41 -8.09
N GLY A 117 8.38 -8.22 -6.75
CA GLY A 117 8.23 -9.28 -5.76
C GLY A 117 9.37 -10.30 -5.81
N THR A 118 10.58 -9.88 -6.15
CA THR A 118 11.79 -10.72 -6.14
C THR A 118 12.29 -10.95 -4.71
N THR A 119 11.99 -10.01 -3.82
CA THR A 119 12.28 -10.07 -2.39
C THR A 119 10.98 -10.18 -1.58
N ARG A 120 11.10 -10.64 -0.34
CA ARG A 120 10.00 -10.66 0.61
C ARG A 120 9.80 -9.31 1.30
N GLY A 121 10.78 -8.42 1.22
CA GLY A 121 10.87 -7.18 1.99
C GLY A 121 11.60 -7.35 3.34
N GLU A 122 11.76 -6.23 4.03
CA GLU A 122 12.47 -6.11 5.30
C GLU A 122 11.60 -6.49 6.50
N VAL A 123 12.26 -7.04 7.52
CA VAL A 123 11.62 -7.51 8.77
C VAL A 123 12.18 -6.79 10.00
N ASN A 124 13.49 -6.58 10.03
CA ASN A 124 14.13 -5.98 11.19
C ASN A 124 13.82 -4.49 11.26
N GLY A 125 13.20 -4.05 12.35
CA GLY A 125 12.91 -2.65 12.61
C GLY A 125 11.53 -2.18 12.15
N THR A 126 10.69 -3.10 11.66
CA THR A 126 9.37 -2.81 11.13
C THR A 126 8.28 -3.00 12.20
N LEU A 127 7.14 -2.33 12.01
CA LEU A 127 5.91 -2.59 12.73
C LEU A 127 5.17 -3.74 12.03
N VAL A 128 4.95 -4.83 12.77
CA VAL A 128 4.18 -5.98 12.29
C VAL A 128 2.68 -5.72 12.50
N LEU A 129 1.92 -5.78 11.41
CA LEU A 129 0.46 -5.73 11.46
C LEU A 129 -0.13 -7.06 11.01
N ASP A 130 -0.88 -7.71 11.90
CA ASP A 130 -1.62 -8.91 11.54
C ASP A 130 -2.86 -8.54 10.72
N TRP A 131 -3.08 -9.28 9.63
CA TRP A 131 -4.27 -9.18 8.81
C TRP A 131 -4.95 -10.54 8.69
N CYS A 132 -6.12 -10.63 9.33
CA CYS A 132 -7.10 -11.67 9.12
C CYS A 132 -8.08 -11.30 8.02
N ASP A 133 -8.27 -12.21 7.06
CA ASP A 133 -9.01 -12.01 5.80
C ASP A 133 -10.55 -11.84 5.96
N TRP A 134 -11.00 -11.02 6.91
CA TRP A 134 -12.35 -10.46 6.91
C TRP A 134 -12.28 -8.95 6.61
N GLU A 135 -13.24 -8.47 5.84
CA GLU A 135 -13.17 -7.17 5.16
C GLU A 135 -12.89 -6.00 6.11
N SER A 136 -13.58 -5.96 7.26
CA SER A 136 -13.43 -4.87 8.23
C SER A 136 -12.03 -4.80 8.85
N HIS A 137 -11.35 -5.95 9.04
CA HIS A 137 -9.99 -5.96 9.54
C HIS A 137 -8.99 -5.62 8.45
N GLY A 138 -9.23 -6.03 7.20
CA GLY A 138 -8.44 -5.53 6.08
C GLY A 138 -8.45 -4.01 5.99
N VAL A 139 -9.63 -3.39 6.03
CA VAL A 139 -9.74 -1.92 6.01
C VAL A 139 -9.05 -1.29 7.22
N ALA A 140 -9.30 -1.80 8.43
CA ALA A 140 -8.71 -1.25 9.65
C ALA A 140 -7.17 -1.37 9.65
N THR A 141 -6.64 -2.52 9.24
CA THR A 141 -5.19 -2.78 9.16
C THR A 141 -4.53 -1.88 8.12
N LEU A 142 -5.14 -1.67 6.96
CA LEU A 142 -4.60 -0.77 5.93
C LEU A 142 -4.63 0.69 6.37
N VAL A 143 -5.70 1.15 7.01
CA VAL A 143 -5.75 2.51 7.58
C VAL A 143 -4.66 2.68 8.64
N LEU A 144 -4.49 1.70 9.53
CA LEU A 144 -3.43 1.71 10.53
C LEU A 144 -2.04 1.73 9.88
N ALA A 145 -1.82 0.95 8.83
CA ALA A 145 -0.57 0.92 8.08
C ALA A 145 -0.24 2.28 7.46
N ILE A 146 -1.21 2.95 6.85
CA ILE A 146 -1.05 4.31 6.29
C ILE A 146 -0.68 5.29 7.40
N MET A 147 -1.39 5.28 8.53
CA MET A 147 -1.08 6.18 9.65
C MET A 147 0.31 5.91 10.23
N ALA A 148 0.68 4.64 10.41
CA ALA A 148 1.98 4.26 10.94
C ALA A 148 3.13 4.66 9.99
N GLN A 149 3.00 4.37 8.70
CA GLN A 149 4.09 4.61 7.74
C GLN A 149 4.13 6.04 7.23
N GLU A 150 3.01 6.55 6.75
CA GLU A 150 2.98 7.82 6.02
C GLU A 150 2.90 9.04 6.94
N VAL A 151 2.35 8.88 8.15
CA VAL A 151 2.19 10.00 9.11
C VAL A 151 3.23 9.92 10.24
N VAL A 152 3.40 8.75 10.86
CA VAL A 152 4.33 8.56 11.98
C VAL A 152 5.76 8.30 11.48
N GLY A 153 5.93 7.51 10.43
CA GLY A 153 7.24 7.16 9.87
C GLY A 153 7.80 5.86 10.42
N LEU A 154 6.96 4.84 10.65
CA LEU A 154 7.40 3.46 10.89
C LEU A 154 7.45 2.71 9.55
N ALA A 155 8.42 1.83 9.35
CA ALA A 155 8.31 0.84 8.29
C ALA A 155 7.25 -0.20 8.68
N VAL A 156 6.35 -0.58 7.78
CA VAL A 156 5.25 -1.50 8.09
C VAL A 156 5.36 -2.78 7.27
N GLU A 157 5.23 -3.91 7.96
CA GLU A 157 5.05 -5.22 7.37
C GLU A 157 3.67 -5.78 7.72
N ILE A 158 3.16 -6.69 6.89
CA ILE A 158 1.83 -7.28 7.05
C ILE A 158 1.93 -8.80 7.07
N ALA A 159 1.47 -9.39 8.16
CA ALA A 159 1.33 -10.83 8.30
C ALA A 159 -0.13 -11.22 7.99
N PHE A 160 -0.36 -11.79 6.81
CA PHE A 160 -1.68 -12.20 6.35
C PHE A 160 -2.01 -13.64 6.73
N ARG A 161 -3.27 -13.83 7.11
CA ARG A 161 -3.84 -15.13 7.44
C ARG A 161 -5.28 -15.23 6.96
N ALA A 162 -5.61 -16.36 6.35
CA ALA A 162 -6.99 -16.69 5.98
C ALA A 162 -7.92 -16.61 7.21
N ALA A 163 -9.13 -16.08 7.03
CA ALA A 163 -10.09 -15.86 8.12
C ALA A 163 -10.38 -17.12 8.94
N THR A 164 -10.38 -18.29 8.31
CA THR A 164 -10.58 -19.61 8.96
C THR A 164 -9.52 -19.96 9.99
N ARG A 165 -8.36 -19.29 9.98
CA ARG A 165 -7.23 -19.53 10.88
C ARG A 165 -7.00 -18.41 11.89
N CYS A 166 -7.93 -17.45 11.98
CA CYS A 166 -7.83 -16.27 12.83
C CYS A 166 -8.62 -16.35 14.15
N GLN A 167 -9.16 -17.52 14.48
CA GLN A 167 -9.81 -17.72 15.76
C GLN A 167 -8.75 -17.73 16.88
N SER A 168 -8.98 -16.89 17.88
CA SER A 168 -8.14 -16.75 19.07
C SER A 168 -7.95 -18.09 19.77
N THR A 169 -6.70 -18.43 20.08
CA THR A 169 -6.38 -19.30 21.22
C THR A 169 -6.94 -18.74 22.51
#